data_AF-A0A0G4ETN4-F1
#
_entry.id   AF-A0A0G4ETN4-F1
#
_cell.length_a   1.000
_cell.length_b   1.000
_cell.length_c   1.000
_cell.angle_alpha   90.00
_cell.angle_beta   90.00
_cell.angle_gamma   90.00
#
_symmetry.space_group_name_H-M   'P 1'
#
loop_
_entity.id
_entity.type
_entity.pdbx_description
1 polymer ?
#
loop_
_entity_poly.entity_id
_entity_poly.type
_entity_poly.pdbx_seq_one_letter_code
_entity_poly.pdbx_strand_id
1 'polypeptide(L)'
;MPLHCAAGESGAAPVVEKFVEWGGDGLLEAQEFTAKRTPLYYAAANDHLEVVEWILKRNPDLLKIGGVDGKTPLNIAKPKAVAVMVAVAGTTVMELLTSGKSPEPHGLSGVVPGVKRFLKDGSESPGLDTLRWCSVFRQLMQSRPKDSLADDLMNIADWQEAFTAFCADTDEAQFQYLLGGKEKEWFALLESAEPLQVVIQANSVAFVTCFWRNRYTLSDDELSQMLSPRIVFFTRALSMLLMVAFVLLHIQSIKEDSGVMLTWLWGTVLTGVGFILLETFQAIRLKASYWADSWNIIDFACSLSIAGFIAIHFAGWSSSAEMSSGIVIALGFALRLLQTASLHPAVGPLILAILRMLSDISIFLFVYLYILMVFAGMFTLLSSDGDSEYFGNYGKAMLTLFYAGLGDFNAALDKAIESHDTVRTVLLFIYVVLSSIIL
;
A
#
# COMPACT_ATOMS: atom_id res chain seq x y z
N MET A 1 -21.10 40.20 -19.05
CA MET A 1 -22.51 40.07 -18.64
C MET A 1 -23.40 39.51 -19.75
N PRO A 2 -23.45 40.06 -20.99
CA PRO A 2 -24.29 39.47 -22.05
C PRO A 2 -23.91 38.02 -22.39
N LEU A 3 -22.61 37.71 -22.46
CA LEU A 3 -22.12 36.35 -22.71
C LEU A 3 -22.44 35.37 -21.58
N HIS A 4 -22.40 35.81 -20.32
CA HIS A 4 -22.77 35.00 -19.16
C HIS A 4 -24.24 34.60 -19.20
N CYS A 5 -25.13 35.55 -19.52
CA CYS A 5 -26.56 35.28 -19.69
C CYS A 5 -26.82 34.38 -20.91
N ALA A 6 -26.13 34.60 -22.04
CA ALA A 6 -26.25 33.71 -23.19
C ALA A 6 -25.82 32.28 -22.85
N ALA A 7 -24.71 32.11 -22.15
CA ALA A 7 -24.23 30.80 -21.73
C ALA A 7 -25.12 30.14 -20.66
N GLY A 8 -25.77 30.92 -19.78
CA GLY A 8 -26.57 30.42 -18.66
C GLY A 8 -28.07 30.28 -18.90
N GLU A 9 -28.68 31.14 -19.70
CA GLU A 9 -30.14 31.24 -19.84
C GLU A 9 -30.62 30.72 -21.19
N SER A 10 -29.95 31.04 -22.30
CA SER A 10 -30.40 30.61 -23.63
C SER A 10 -29.88 29.22 -24.00
N GLY A 11 -28.73 28.81 -23.47
CA GLY A 11 -28.09 27.53 -23.78
C GLY A 11 -27.70 27.35 -25.25
N ALA A 12 -27.79 28.40 -26.06
CA ALA A 12 -27.60 28.34 -27.50
C ALA A 12 -26.13 28.54 -27.85
N ALA A 13 -25.41 27.45 -28.16
CA ALA A 13 -24.01 27.49 -28.58
C ALA A 13 -23.74 28.46 -29.75
N PRO A 14 -24.61 28.59 -30.79
CA PRO A 14 -24.38 29.55 -31.88
C PRO A 14 -24.36 31.01 -31.44
N VAL A 15 -25.07 31.35 -30.36
CA VAL A 15 -25.08 32.72 -29.82
C VAL A 15 -23.76 33.00 -29.09
N VAL A 16 -23.30 32.05 -28.28
CA VAL A 16 -22.00 32.12 -27.59
C VAL A 16 -20.85 32.20 -28.61
N GLU A 17 -20.90 31.37 -29.65
CA GLU A 17 -19.94 31.38 -30.76
C GLU A 17 -19.88 32.75 -31.43
N LYS A 18 -21.02 33.32 -31.81
CA LYS A 18 -21.08 34.64 -32.45
C LYS A 18 -20.55 35.77 -31.57
N PHE A 19 -20.75 35.71 -30.25
CA PHE A 19 -20.13 36.68 -29.33
C PHE A 19 -18.61 36.55 -29.31
N VAL A 20 -18.08 35.34 -29.33
CA VAL A 20 -16.63 35.08 -29.38
C VAL A 20 -16.05 35.48 -30.75
N GLU A 21 -16.76 35.24 -31.85
CA GLU A 21 -16.36 35.71 -33.18
C GLU A 21 -16.18 37.24 -33.24
N TRP A 22 -17.05 37.99 -32.55
CA TRP A 22 -17.00 39.45 -32.55
C TRP A 22 -16.03 40.05 -31.54
N GLY A 23 -15.82 39.41 -30.40
CA GLY A 23 -15.06 39.97 -29.28
C GLY A 23 -13.79 39.21 -28.89
N GLY A 24 -13.50 38.09 -29.55
CA GLY A 24 -12.33 37.25 -29.32
C GLY A 24 -12.47 36.24 -28.16
N ASP A 25 -11.56 35.27 -28.13
CA ASP A 25 -11.57 34.14 -27.18
C ASP A 25 -11.42 34.57 -25.72
N GLY A 26 -10.77 35.71 -25.45
CA GLY A 26 -10.60 36.25 -24.10
C GLY A 26 -11.93 36.57 -23.39
N LEU A 27 -13.03 36.70 -24.13
CA LEU A 27 -14.36 36.84 -23.52
C LEU A 27 -14.80 35.60 -22.72
N LEU A 28 -14.27 34.42 -23.04
CA LEU A 28 -14.58 33.19 -22.31
C LEU A 28 -13.96 33.15 -20.91
N GLU A 29 -12.88 33.90 -20.69
CA GLU A 29 -12.24 34.10 -19.38
C GLU A 29 -12.91 35.20 -18.56
N ALA A 30 -13.81 35.99 -19.18
CA ALA A 30 -14.43 37.14 -18.53
C ALA A 30 -15.22 36.69 -17.30
N GLN A 31 -14.87 37.25 -16.15
CA GLN A 31 -15.55 37.01 -14.90
C GLN A 31 -16.63 38.05 -14.68
N GLU A 32 -17.83 37.61 -14.29
CA GLU A 32 -18.90 38.53 -13.93
C GLU A 32 -18.50 39.33 -12.67
N PHE A 33 -19.06 40.53 -12.50
CA PHE A 33 -18.55 41.50 -11.54
C PHE A 33 -18.70 41.05 -10.08
N THR A 34 -19.84 40.44 -9.70
CA THR A 34 -20.14 40.16 -8.29
C THR A 34 -19.58 38.82 -7.81
N ALA A 35 -19.88 37.73 -8.50
CA ALA A 35 -19.51 36.37 -8.13
C ALA A 35 -18.20 35.88 -8.78
N LYS A 36 -17.59 36.70 -9.66
CA LYS A 36 -16.38 36.34 -10.44
C LYS A 36 -16.53 35.05 -11.26
N ARG A 37 -17.75 34.72 -11.68
CA ARG A 37 -18.06 33.49 -12.42
C ARG A 37 -17.86 33.66 -13.92
N THR A 38 -17.34 32.62 -14.58
CA THR A 38 -17.15 32.57 -16.03
C THR A 38 -18.45 32.19 -16.77
N PRO A 39 -18.55 32.40 -18.09
CA PRO A 39 -19.67 31.89 -18.88
C PRO A 39 -19.83 30.36 -18.75
N LEU A 40 -18.71 29.63 -18.69
CA LEU A 40 -18.71 28.18 -18.48
C LEU A 40 -19.36 27.76 -17.15
N TYR A 41 -19.16 28.52 -16.08
CA TYR A 41 -19.81 28.27 -14.78
C TYR A 41 -21.34 28.28 -14.91
N TYR A 42 -21.89 29.27 -15.61
CA TYR A 42 -23.34 29.38 -15.79
C TYR A 42 -23.89 28.31 -16.72
N ALA A 43 -23.18 27.95 -17.79
CA ALA A 43 -23.57 26.85 -18.68
C ALA A 43 -23.60 25.50 -17.94
N ALA A 44 -22.59 25.25 -17.11
CA ALA A 44 -22.47 24.03 -16.31
C ALA A 44 -23.57 23.88 -15.24
N ALA A 45 -23.89 24.97 -14.54
CA ALA A 45 -24.95 24.98 -13.52
C ALA A 45 -26.34 24.69 -14.12
N ASN A 46 -26.55 25.10 -15.38
CA ASN A 46 -27.83 25.01 -16.06
C ASN A 46 -27.97 23.81 -17.02
N ASP A 47 -26.95 22.94 -17.09
CA ASP A 47 -26.92 21.74 -17.98
C ASP A 47 -26.92 22.06 -19.48
N HIS A 48 -26.36 23.20 -19.88
CA HIS A 48 -26.27 23.62 -21.29
C HIS A 48 -25.09 22.92 -21.99
N LEU A 49 -25.27 21.62 -22.26
CA LEU A 49 -24.23 20.69 -22.71
C LEU A 49 -23.48 21.15 -23.96
N GLU A 50 -24.19 21.68 -24.96
CA GLU A 50 -23.59 22.14 -26.23
C GLU A 50 -22.66 23.34 -26.01
N VAL A 51 -23.05 24.26 -25.13
CA VAL A 51 -22.21 25.41 -24.75
C VAL A 51 -20.99 24.94 -23.96
N VAL A 52 -21.17 24.02 -23.01
CA VAL A 52 -20.06 23.43 -22.24
C VAL A 52 -19.07 22.73 -23.17
N GLU A 53 -19.55 21.88 -24.08
CA GLU A 53 -18.71 21.16 -25.05
C GLU A 53 -17.95 22.12 -25.97
N TRP A 54 -18.63 23.14 -26.51
CA TRP A 54 -18.02 24.11 -27.41
C TRP A 54 -16.94 24.94 -26.72
N ILE A 55 -17.21 25.45 -25.51
CA ILE A 55 -16.25 26.24 -24.74
C ILE A 55 -15.01 25.40 -24.39
N LEU A 56 -15.19 24.16 -23.96
CA LEU A 56 -14.07 23.30 -23.55
C LEU A 56 -13.23 22.79 -24.71
N LYS A 57 -13.82 22.57 -25.88
CA LYS A 57 -13.06 22.31 -27.10
C LYS A 57 -12.15 23.48 -27.49
N ARG A 58 -12.55 24.70 -27.16
CA ARG A 58 -11.76 25.91 -27.42
C ARG A 58 -10.65 26.09 -26.39
N ASN A 59 -10.97 25.97 -25.10
CA ASN A 59 -10.00 26.07 -24.02
C ASN A 59 -10.44 25.24 -22.78
N PRO A 60 -9.83 24.07 -22.55
CA PRO A 60 -10.08 23.23 -21.37
C PRO A 60 -9.73 23.90 -20.02
N ASP A 61 -8.74 24.80 -20.00
CA ASP A 61 -8.24 25.43 -18.77
C ASP A 61 -9.26 26.38 -18.13
N LEU A 62 -10.33 26.73 -18.84
CA LEU A 62 -11.46 27.49 -18.31
C LEU A 62 -12.15 26.77 -17.13
N LEU A 63 -11.98 25.45 -17.00
CA LEU A 63 -12.44 24.70 -15.81
C LEU A 63 -11.70 25.09 -14.53
N LYS A 64 -10.48 25.64 -14.64
CA LYS A 64 -9.66 26.00 -13.48
C LYS A 64 -10.10 27.31 -12.83
N ILE A 65 -10.85 28.15 -13.56
CA ILE A 65 -11.28 29.48 -13.12
C ILE A 65 -12.50 29.34 -12.19
N GLY A 66 -12.28 29.58 -10.89
CA GLY A 66 -13.33 29.57 -9.87
C GLY A 66 -13.99 30.94 -9.66
N GLY A 67 -15.17 30.93 -9.04
CA GLY A 67 -15.84 32.12 -8.53
C GLY A 67 -15.27 32.60 -7.19
N VAL A 68 -15.89 33.64 -6.61
CA VAL A 68 -15.54 34.19 -5.27
C VAL A 68 -15.71 33.14 -4.16
N ASP A 69 -16.61 32.19 -4.34
CA ASP A 69 -16.86 31.05 -3.46
C ASP A 69 -15.78 29.95 -3.56
N GLY A 70 -14.78 30.12 -4.44
CA GLY A 70 -13.75 29.13 -4.72
C GLY A 70 -14.26 27.93 -5.53
N LYS A 71 -15.55 27.90 -5.89
CA LYS A 71 -16.13 26.81 -6.68
C LYS A 71 -15.80 27.00 -8.16
N THR A 72 -15.33 25.93 -8.79
CA THR A 72 -15.11 25.86 -10.23
C THR A 72 -16.39 25.43 -10.96
N PRO A 73 -16.44 25.57 -12.30
CA PRO A 73 -17.53 25.02 -13.09
C PRO A 73 -17.73 23.51 -12.87
N LEU A 74 -16.67 22.75 -12.57
CA LEU A 74 -16.78 21.33 -12.26
C LEU A 74 -17.54 21.08 -10.94
N ASN A 75 -17.35 21.93 -9.92
CA ASN A 75 -17.99 21.77 -8.61
C ASN A 75 -19.53 21.83 -8.70
N ILE A 76 -20.06 22.77 -9.48
CA ILE A 76 -21.50 23.05 -9.56
C ILE A 76 -22.23 22.35 -10.71
N ALA A 77 -21.50 21.57 -11.51
CA ALA A 77 -22.03 20.98 -12.71
C ALA A 77 -23.00 19.85 -12.38
N LYS A 78 -24.11 19.82 -13.13
CA LYS A 78 -25.04 18.69 -13.14
C LYS A 78 -24.38 17.46 -13.77
N PRO A 79 -24.85 16.23 -13.49
CA PRO A 79 -24.18 15.02 -13.96
C PRO A 79 -24.01 14.94 -15.48
N LYS A 80 -24.95 15.41 -16.30
CA LYS A 80 -24.76 15.41 -17.76
C LYS A 80 -23.66 16.39 -18.19
N ALA A 81 -23.63 17.60 -17.63
CA ALA A 81 -22.54 18.55 -17.84
C ALA A 81 -21.18 17.98 -17.39
N VAL A 82 -21.12 17.31 -16.22
CA VAL A 82 -19.89 16.63 -15.76
C VAL A 82 -19.43 15.57 -16.76
N ALA A 83 -20.36 14.78 -17.31
CA ALA A 83 -20.02 13.78 -18.33
C ALA A 83 -19.37 14.41 -19.58
N VAL A 84 -19.90 15.55 -20.03
CA VAL A 84 -19.33 16.31 -21.16
C VAL A 84 -17.98 16.91 -20.80
N MET A 85 -17.83 17.50 -19.61
CA MET A 85 -16.57 18.06 -19.13
C MET A 85 -15.46 17.02 -19.09
N VAL A 86 -15.74 15.85 -18.53
CA VAL A 86 -14.78 14.74 -18.48
C VAL A 86 -14.47 14.21 -19.87
N ALA A 87 -15.48 14.07 -20.73
CA ALA A 87 -15.29 13.55 -22.09
C ALA A 87 -14.39 14.44 -22.95
N VAL A 88 -14.50 15.76 -22.82
CA VAL A 88 -13.80 16.74 -23.66
C VAL A 88 -12.49 17.22 -23.03
N ALA A 89 -12.44 17.36 -21.71
CA ALA A 89 -11.35 17.96 -20.96
C ALA A 89 -10.82 17.02 -19.86
N GLY A 90 -10.77 15.71 -20.14
CA GLY A 90 -10.47 14.68 -19.15
C GLY A 90 -9.17 14.90 -18.38
N THR A 91 -8.08 15.30 -19.05
CA THR A 91 -6.79 15.59 -18.41
C THR A 91 -6.88 16.77 -17.43
N THR A 92 -7.50 17.88 -17.85
CA THR A 92 -7.74 19.04 -16.99
C THR A 92 -8.65 18.70 -15.80
N VAL A 93 -9.65 17.85 -16.01
CA VAL A 93 -10.51 17.38 -14.92
C VAL A 93 -9.70 16.54 -13.92
N MET A 94 -8.82 15.64 -14.37
CA MET A 94 -7.93 14.90 -13.46
C MET A 94 -7.08 15.83 -12.60
N GLU A 95 -6.47 16.87 -13.20
CA GLU A 95 -5.69 17.87 -12.46
C GLU A 95 -6.53 18.60 -11.40
N LEU A 96 -7.78 18.92 -11.72
CA LEU A 96 -8.68 19.56 -10.77
C LEU A 96 -9.04 18.64 -9.61
N LEU A 97 -9.35 17.38 -9.91
CA LEU A 97 -9.67 16.38 -8.90
C LEU A 97 -8.50 16.14 -7.94
N THR A 98 -7.26 16.03 -8.46
CA THR A 98 -6.06 15.87 -7.62
C THR A 98 -5.75 17.11 -6.78
N SER A 99 -6.11 18.31 -7.26
CA SER A 99 -6.01 19.56 -6.49
C SER A 99 -7.09 19.71 -5.39
N GLY A 100 -7.94 18.70 -5.18
CA GLY A 100 -9.01 18.71 -4.18
C GLY A 100 -10.31 19.38 -4.66
N LYS A 101 -10.41 19.76 -5.95
CA LYS A 101 -11.60 20.39 -6.54
C LYS A 101 -12.48 19.33 -7.18
N SER A 102 -13.38 18.74 -6.38
CA SER A 102 -14.27 17.64 -6.78
C SER A 102 -15.71 18.11 -7.06
N PRO A 103 -16.43 17.55 -8.07
CA PRO A 103 -17.83 17.85 -8.30
C PRO A 103 -18.70 17.61 -7.05
N GLU A 104 -19.80 18.34 -6.93
CA GLU A 104 -20.80 18.06 -5.89
C GLU A 104 -21.38 16.63 -6.04
N PRO A 105 -21.90 16.02 -4.96
CA PRO A 105 -22.35 14.62 -4.96
C PRO A 105 -23.26 14.22 -6.13
N HIS A 106 -24.17 15.11 -6.52
CA HIS A 106 -25.10 14.89 -7.61
C HIS A 106 -24.41 14.79 -9.00
N GLY A 107 -23.23 15.37 -9.17
CA GLY A 107 -22.44 15.35 -10.39
C GLY A 107 -21.64 14.06 -10.60
N LEU A 108 -21.43 13.25 -9.56
CA LEU A 108 -20.58 12.05 -9.63
C LEU A 108 -21.09 10.98 -10.59
N SER A 109 -22.41 10.81 -10.70
CA SER A 109 -23.02 9.86 -11.65
C SER A 109 -22.68 10.17 -13.12
N GLY A 110 -22.32 11.43 -13.41
CA GLY A 110 -21.85 11.88 -14.72
C GLY A 110 -20.41 11.50 -15.05
N VAL A 111 -19.60 11.25 -14.04
CA VAL A 111 -18.16 11.04 -14.22
C VAL A 111 -17.90 9.75 -14.99
N VAL A 112 -18.56 8.64 -14.65
CA VAL A 112 -18.35 7.35 -15.31
C VAL A 112 -18.64 7.38 -16.83
N PRO A 113 -19.83 7.83 -17.29
CA PRO A 113 -20.11 7.97 -18.72
C PRO A 113 -19.11 8.90 -19.42
N GLY A 114 -18.69 9.98 -18.73
CA GLY A 114 -17.70 10.92 -19.24
C GLY A 114 -16.32 10.28 -19.43
N VAL A 115 -15.81 9.55 -18.43
CA VAL A 115 -14.52 8.84 -18.50
C VAL A 115 -14.56 7.82 -19.64
N LYS A 116 -15.65 7.06 -19.78
CA LYS A 116 -15.81 6.09 -20.88
C LYS A 116 -15.69 6.75 -22.25
N ARG A 117 -16.32 7.92 -22.43
CA ARG A 117 -16.24 8.68 -23.68
C ARG A 117 -14.86 9.29 -23.90
N PHE A 118 -14.24 9.84 -22.85
CA PHE A 118 -12.86 10.35 -22.90
C PHE A 118 -11.87 9.28 -23.34
N LEU A 119 -11.90 8.10 -22.71
CA LEU A 119 -11.00 6.99 -23.05
C LEU A 119 -11.19 6.48 -24.48
N LYS A 120 -12.40 6.60 -25.03
CA LYS A 120 -12.71 6.17 -26.39
C LYS A 120 -12.30 7.18 -27.45
N ASP A 121 -12.64 8.46 -27.24
CA ASP A 121 -12.61 9.48 -28.29
C ASP A 121 -11.53 10.56 -28.07
N GLY A 122 -11.03 10.72 -26.84
CA GLY A 122 -10.19 11.87 -26.43
C GLY A 122 -8.86 11.54 -25.75
N SER A 123 -8.57 10.27 -25.48
CA SER A 123 -7.33 9.84 -24.83
C SER A 123 -6.28 9.44 -25.86
N GLU A 124 -5.08 10.00 -25.73
CA GLU A 124 -3.91 9.60 -26.54
C GLU A 124 -3.33 8.25 -26.10
N SER A 125 -3.54 7.86 -24.85
CA SER A 125 -3.06 6.59 -24.28
C SER A 125 -4.11 6.01 -23.32
N PRO A 126 -5.14 5.32 -23.85
CA PRO A 126 -6.27 4.86 -23.06
C PRO A 126 -5.86 4.00 -21.86
N GLY A 127 -4.82 3.18 -22.01
CA GLY A 127 -4.29 2.36 -20.91
C GLY A 127 -3.74 3.17 -19.73
N LEU A 128 -2.88 4.13 -20.04
CA LEU A 128 -2.28 4.98 -19.02
C LEU A 128 -3.32 5.89 -18.37
N ASP A 129 -4.19 6.49 -19.17
CA ASP A 129 -5.24 7.36 -18.67
C ASP A 129 -6.30 6.61 -17.86
N THR A 130 -6.57 5.33 -18.16
CA THR A 130 -7.41 4.47 -17.32
C THR A 130 -6.79 4.30 -15.94
N LEU A 131 -5.48 4.02 -15.87
CA LEU A 131 -4.78 3.88 -14.59
C LEU A 131 -4.70 5.21 -13.83
N ARG A 132 -4.49 6.33 -14.52
CA ARG A 132 -4.53 7.67 -13.91
C ARG A 132 -5.89 7.96 -13.32
N TRP A 133 -6.98 7.71 -14.05
CA TRP A 133 -8.34 7.84 -13.52
C TRP A 133 -8.55 6.96 -12.29
N CYS A 134 -8.17 5.68 -12.34
CA CYS A 134 -8.28 4.77 -11.20
C CYS A 134 -7.52 5.31 -9.96
N SER A 135 -6.28 5.77 -10.15
CA SER A 135 -5.46 6.40 -9.11
C SER A 135 -6.16 7.62 -8.51
N VAL A 136 -6.71 8.51 -9.34
CA VAL A 136 -7.44 9.70 -8.90
C VAL A 136 -8.68 9.33 -8.07
N PHE A 137 -9.50 8.38 -8.52
CA PHE A 137 -10.68 7.98 -7.74
C PHE A 137 -10.31 7.37 -6.40
N ARG A 138 -9.27 6.53 -6.35
CA ARG A 138 -8.79 5.95 -5.08
C ARG A 138 -8.23 6.99 -4.12
N GLN A 139 -7.49 7.99 -4.61
CA GLN A 139 -7.05 9.12 -3.80
C GLN A 139 -8.22 9.95 -3.25
N LEU A 140 -9.23 10.20 -4.09
CA LEU A 140 -10.45 10.90 -3.67
C LEU A 140 -11.22 10.13 -2.58
N MET A 141 -11.25 8.79 -2.65
CA MET A 141 -11.82 7.97 -1.58
C MET A 141 -11.05 8.12 -0.28
N GLN A 142 -9.72 7.99 -0.32
CA GLN A 142 -8.88 8.03 0.89
C GLN A 142 -8.92 9.40 1.60
N SER A 143 -9.13 10.48 0.85
CA SER A 143 -9.21 11.84 1.40
C SER A 143 -10.58 12.19 1.99
N ARG A 144 -11.59 11.32 1.86
CA ARG A 144 -12.96 11.59 2.32
C ARG A 144 -13.35 10.81 3.58
N PRO A 145 -14.29 11.34 4.39
CA PRO A 145 -14.95 10.57 5.43
C PRO A 145 -15.65 9.34 4.83
N LYS A 146 -15.72 8.22 5.56
CA LYS A 146 -16.49 7.04 5.14
C LYS A 146 -17.99 7.35 5.19
N ASP A 147 -18.51 7.90 4.10
CA ASP A 147 -19.92 8.22 3.86
C ASP A 147 -20.44 7.48 2.61
N SER A 148 -21.74 7.58 2.32
CA SER A 148 -22.35 6.91 1.16
C SER A 148 -21.72 7.31 -0.18
N LEU A 149 -21.05 8.47 -0.23
CA LEU A 149 -20.37 8.95 -1.43
C LEU A 149 -19.02 8.23 -1.65
N ALA A 150 -18.34 7.85 -0.56
CA ALA A 150 -17.16 7.00 -0.64
C ALA A 150 -17.50 5.63 -1.24
N ASP A 151 -18.66 5.06 -0.90
CA ASP A 151 -19.13 3.79 -1.48
C ASP A 151 -19.43 3.92 -2.98
N ASP A 152 -20.06 5.03 -3.40
CA ASP A 152 -20.29 5.31 -4.83
C ASP A 152 -18.97 5.46 -5.60
N LEU A 153 -17.99 6.17 -5.04
CA LEU A 153 -16.66 6.31 -5.63
C LEU A 153 -15.90 4.97 -5.69
N MET A 154 -16.09 4.08 -4.71
CA MET A 154 -15.52 2.74 -4.70
C MET A 154 -16.08 1.90 -5.85
N ASN A 155 -17.41 1.89 -5.99
CA ASN A 155 -18.06 1.21 -7.11
C ASN A 155 -17.60 1.75 -8.47
N ILE A 156 -17.33 3.06 -8.56
CA ILE A 156 -16.79 3.69 -9.78
C ILE A 156 -15.35 3.22 -10.05
N ALA A 157 -14.49 3.18 -9.04
CA ALA A 157 -13.11 2.74 -9.17
C ALA A 157 -13.04 1.24 -9.55
N ASP A 158 -13.80 0.40 -8.86
CA ASP A 158 -13.90 -1.03 -9.14
C ASP A 158 -14.48 -1.30 -10.55
N TRP A 159 -15.49 -0.53 -10.95
CA TRP A 159 -16.02 -0.57 -12.32
C TRP A 159 -14.97 -0.17 -13.35
N GLN A 160 -14.19 0.88 -13.09
CA GLN A 160 -13.13 1.31 -14.01
C GLN A 160 -12.01 0.29 -14.14
N GLU A 161 -11.64 -0.34 -13.03
CA GLU A 161 -10.67 -1.43 -13.02
C GLU A 161 -11.17 -2.64 -13.84
N ALA A 162 -12.45 -3.02 -13.68
CA ALA A 162 -13.08 -4.05 -14.49
C ALA A 162 -13.24 -3.65 -15.97
N PHE A 163 -13.36 -2.35 -16.27
CA PHE A 163 -13.53 -1.79 -17.61
C PHE A 163 -12.19 -1.66 -18.37
N THR A 164 -11.08 -2.19 -17.85
CA THR A 164 -9.76 -2.15 -18.49
C THR A 164 -9.69 -3.06 -19.73
N ALA A 165 -10.42 -2.68 -20.78
CA ALA A 165 -10.38 -3.32 -22.10
C ALA A 165 -9.01 -3.16 -22.77
N PHE A 166 -8.24 -2.12 -22.39
CA PHE A 166 -6.96 -1.79 -22.99
C PHE A 166 -5.97 -2.96 -23.00
N CYS A 167 -5.79 -3.68 -21.89
CA CYS A 167 -4.84 -4.80 -21.86
C CYS A 167 -5.47 -6.13 -22.28
N ALA A 168 -6.77 -6.21 -22.55
CA ALA A 168 -7.42 -7.42 -23.04
C ALA A 168 -7.56 -7.46 -24.58
N ASP A 169 -7.88 -6.32 -25.20
CA ASP A 169 -8.23 -6.25 -26.63
C ASP A 169 -7.05 -5.83 -27.54
N THR A 170 -5.92 -5.44 -26.96
CA THR A 170 -4.73 -4.99 -27.71
C THR A 170 -3.74 -6.13 -27.92
N ASP A 171 -3.13 -6.22 -29.10
CA ASP A 171 -2.02 -7.16 -29.34
C ASP A 171 -0.78 -6.79 -28.49
N GLU A 172 0.01 -7.78 -28.08
CA GLU A 172 1.17 -7.59 -27.19
C GLU A 172 2.18 -6.58 -27.77
N ALA A 173 2.48 -6.64 -29.07
CA ALA A 173 3.46 -5.76 -29.69
C ALA A 173 2.95 -4.30 -29.72
N GLN A 174 1.65 -4.13 -29.98
CA GLN A 174 1.01 -2.82 -29.93
C GLN A 174 0.96 -2.28 -28.50
N PHE A 175 0.69 -3.14 -27.51
CA PHE A 175 0.70 -2.77 -26.09
C PHE A 175 2.09 -2.27 -25.65
N GLN A 176 3.15 -3.01 -26.01
CA GLN A 176 4.53 -2.61 -25.73
C GLN A 176 4.91 -1.29 -26.41
N TYR A 177 4.52 -1.10 -27.67
CA TYR A 177 4.77 0.14 -28.40
C TYR A 177 4.10 1.36 -27.73
N LEU A 178 2.83 1.21 -27.29
CA LEU A 178 2.08 2.28 -26.65
C LEU A 178 2.64 2.70 -25.28
N LEU A 179 3.31 1.78 -24.58
CA LEU A 179 3.95 2.04 -23.29
C LEU A 179 5.44 2.37 -23.40
N GLY A 180 6.03 2.29 -24.60
CA GLY A 180 7.45 2.57 -24.83
C GLY A 180 7.84 3.97 -24.36
N GLY A 181 8.82 4.05 -23.46
CA GLY A 181 9.28 5.31 -22.85
C GLY A 181 8.39 5.83 -21.70
N LYS A 182 7.27 5.17 -21.39
CA LYS A 182 6.35 5.51 -20.28
C LYS A 182 6.28 4.40 -19.22
N GLU A 183 7.25 3.48 -19.20
CA GLU A 183 7.22 2.28 -18.36
C GLU A 183 7.25 2.64 -16.87
N LYS A 184 8.13 3.57 -16.49
CA LYS A 184 8.24 4.04 -15.09
C LYS A 184 6.94 4.68 -14.60
N GLU A 185 6.29 5.45 -15.45
CA GLU A 185 5.01 6.08 -15.12
C GLU A 185 3.92 5.02 -14.95
N TRP A 186 3.87 4.04 -15.85
CA TRP A 186 2.93 2.93 -15.76
C TRP A 186 3.12 2.13 -14.46
N PHE A 187 4.36 1.80 -14.07
CA PHE A 187 4.64 1.12 -12.81
C PHE A 187 4.22 1.95 -11.59
N ALA A 188 4.51 3.26 -11.57
CA ALA A 188 4.11 4.14 -10.48
C ALA A 188 2.57 4.24 -10.36
N LEU A 189 1.87 4.22 -11.50
CA LEU A 189 0.41 4.20 -11.52
C LEU A 189 -0.16 2.87 -11.04
N LEU A 190 0.44 1.73 -11.40
CA LEU A 190 0.03 0.43 -10.83
C LEU A 190 0.20 0.37 -9.32
N GLU A 191 1.29 0.95 -8.79
CA GLU A 191 1.55 0.99 -7.35
C GLU A 191 0.56 1.94 -6.64
N SER A 192 0.31 3.13 -7.19
CA SER A 192 -0.61 4.10 -6.58
C SER A 192 -2.09 3.70 -6.69
N ALA A 193 -2.47 3.06 -7.79
CA ALA A 193 -3.84 2.69 -8.08
C ALA A 193 -4.17 1.26 -7.64
N GLU A 194 -3.21 0.45 -7.18
CA GLU A 194 -3.31 -0.99 -6.86
C GLU A 194 -4.42 -1.76 -7.63
N PRO A 195 -4.44 -1.74 -8.98
CA PRO A 195 -5.53 -2.31 -9.76
C PRO A 195 -5.29 -3.81 -9.97
N LEU A 196 -5.86 -4.62 -9.08
CA LEU A 196 -5.68 -6.08 -9.04
C LEU A 196 -6.03 -6.77 -10.37
N GLN A 197 -7.11 -6.36 -11.04
CA GLN A 197 -7.53 -6.96 -12.32
C GLN A 197 -6.60 -6.61 -13.47
N VAL A 198 -6.01 -5.41 -13.48
CA VAL A 198 -5.09 -4.99 -14.57
C VAL A 198 -3.78 -5.75 -14.50
N VAL A 199 -3.27 -5.98 -13.29
CA VAL A 199 -1.97 -6.64 -13.07
C VAL A 199 -2.01 -8.11 -13.49
N ILE A 200 -3.16 -8.78 -13.41
CA ILE A 200 -3.32 -10.19 -13.78
C ILE A 200 -3.58 -10.41 -15.28
N GLN A 201 -3.85 -9.36 -16.06
CA GLN A 201 -4.09 -9.49 -17.50
C GLN A 201 -2.82 -9.94 -18.25
N ALA A 202 -3.00 -10.77 -19.29
CA ALA A 202 -1.91 -11.41 -20.00
C ALA A 202 -0.88 -10.42 -20.57
N ASN A 203 -1.34 -9.32 -21.16
CA ASN A 203 -0.47 -8.28 -21.71
C ASN A 203 0.34 -7.55 -20.61
N SER A 204 -0.27 -7.25 -19.47
CA SER A 204 0.42 -6.68 -18.32
C SER A 204 1.48 -7.64 -17.78
N VAL A 205 1.14 -8.92 -17.61
CA VAL A 205 2.08 -9.95 -17.15
C VAL A 205 3.24 -10.13 -18.15
N ALA A 206 2.94 -10.18 -19.44
CA ALA A 206 3.94 -10.28 -20.50
C ALA A 206 4.88 -9.07 -20.50
N PHE A 207 4.33 -7.86 -20.39
CA PHE A 207 5.08 -6.62 -20.31
C PHE A 207 6.01 -6.56 -19.09
N VAL A 208 5.50 -6.87 -17.89
CA VAL A 208 6.32 -6.95 -16.67
C VAL A 208 7.39 -8.02 -16.79
N THR A 209 7.06 -9.18 -17.37
CA THR A 209 8.02 -10.27 -17.60
C THR A 209 9.12 -9.86 -18.58
N CYS A 210 8.77 -9.13 -19.64
CA CYS A 210 9.70 -8.59 -20.61
C CYS A 210 10.63 -7.59 -19.91
N PHE A 211 10.07 -6.62 -19.18
CA PHE A 211 10.83 -5.63 -18.41
C PHE A 211 11.77 -6.29 -17.38
N TRP A 212 11.29 -7.30 -16.66
CA TRP A 212 12.09 -8.08 -15.71
C TRP A 212 13.26 -8.81 -16.37
N ARG A 213 13.03 -9.36 -17.56
CA ARG A 213 14.04 -10.11 -18.33
C ARG A 213 15.01 -9.19 -19.07
N ASN A 214 14.61 -7.96 -19.36
CA ASN A 214 15.32 -7.09 -20.27
C ASN A 214 16.73 -6.81 -19.74
N ARG A 215 17.74 -7.20 -20.54
CA ARG A 215 19.07 -6.61 -20.44
C ARG A 215 18.97 -5.33 -21.26
N TYR A 216 19.35 -4.17 -20.73
CA TYR A 216 19.35 -2.93 -21.49
C TYR A 216 20.30 -3.06 -22.69
N THR A 217 19.79 -3.53 -23.83
CA THR A 217 20.59 -3.85 -25.03
C THR A 217 20.92 -2.61 -25.86
N LEU A 218 20.41 -1.43 -25.47
CA LEU A 218 20.51 -0.18 -26.21
C LEU A 218 21.45 0.86 -25.58
N SER A 219 22.16 0.51 -24.50
CA SER A 219 23.22 1.36 -23.95
C SER A 219 24.55 0.64 -24.05
N ASP A 220 25.53 1.27 -24.71
CA ASP A 220 26.94 0.85 -24.76
C ASP A 220 27.63 0.85 -23.38
N ASP A 221 26.91 1.20 -22.32
CA ASP A 221 27.39 1.22 -20.94
C ASP A 221 27.22 -0.16 -20.29
N GLU A 222 28.32 -0.89 -20.09
CA GLU A 222 28.33 -2.20 -19.41
C GLU A 222 27.71 -2.12 -18.00
N LEU A 223 27.78 -0.96 -17.35
CA LEU A 223 27.28 -0.75 -15.99
C LEU A 223 25.74 -0.83 -15.92
N SER A 224 25.03 -0.27 -16.91
CA SER A 224 23.57 -0.34 -16.97
C SER A 224 23.09 -1.78 -17.26
N GLN A 225 23.87 -2.56 -18.00
CA GLN A 225 23.60 -3.98 -18.25
C GLN A 225 23.71 -4.83 -16.97
N MET A 226 24.64 -4.49 -16.05
CA MET A 226 24.73 -5.13 -14.73
C MET A 226 23.54 -4.79 -13.80
N LEU A 227 22.87 -3.67 -13.99
CA LEU A 227 21.81 -3.15 -13.12
C LEU A 227 20.39 -3.59 -13.50
N SER A 228 20.24 -4.66 -14.30
CA SER A 228 18.89 -5.19 -14.62
C SER A 228 18.11 -5.58 -13.34
N PRO A 229 16.78 -5.38 -13.28
CA PRO A 229 15.98 -5.67 -12.09
C PRO A 229 16.16 -7.10 -11.57
N ARG A 230 16.24 -8.06 -12.50
CA ARG A 230 16.47 -9.47 -12.19
C ARG A 230 17.83 -9.72 -11.53
N ILE A 231 18.91 -9.11 -12.01
CA ILE A 231 20.24 -9.29 -11.40
C ILE A 231 20.24 -8.67 -10.00
N VAL A 232 19.70 -7.46 -9.85
CA VAL A 232 19.57 -6.78 -8.55
C VAL A 232 18.80 -7.64 -7.56
N PHE A 233 17.73 -8.32 -8.00
CA PHE A 233 16.99 -9.25 -7.17
C PHE A 233 17.83 -10.44 -6.71
N PHE A 234 18.49 -11.14 -7.62
CA PHE A 234 19.30 -12.31 -7.27
C PHE A 234 20.50 -11.95 -6.39
N THR A 235 21.14 -10.80 -6.62
CA THR A 235 22.27 -10.35 -5.77
C THR A 235 21.81 -9.99 -4.37
N ARG A 236 20.63 -9.38 -4.22
CA ARG A 236 20.01 -9.15 -2.90
C ARG A 236 19.68 -10.46 -2.18
N ALA A 237 19.03 -11.40 -2.86
CA ALA A 237 18.72 -12.71 -2.29
C ALA A 237 19.99 -13.47 -1.87
N LEU A 238 21.03 -13.45 -2.70
CA LEU A 238 22.34 -14.03 -2.37
C LEU A 238 22.98 -13.34 -1.16
N SER A 239 22.92 -12.01 -1.09
CA SER A 239 23.44 -11.26 0.06
C SER A 239 22.72 -11.62 1.36
N MET A 240 21.40 -11.87 1.32
CA MET A 240 20.63 -12.34 2.49
C MET A 240 21.03 -13.75 2.91
N LEU A 241 21.25 -14.66 1.95
CA LEU A 241 21.74 -16.01 2.24
C LEU A 241 23.15 -15.99 2.85
N LEU A 242 24.04 -15.16 2.32
CA LEU A 242 25.40 -14.97 2.85
C LEU A 242 25.37 -14.39 4.25
N MET A 243 24.49 -13.42 4.53
CA MET A 243 24.27 -12.90 5.88
C MET A 243 23.95 -14.02 6.88
N VAL A 244 22.95 -14.85 6.57
CA VAL A 244 22.57 -15.99 7.42
C VAL A 244 23.74 -16.96 7.60
N ALA A 245 24.44 -17.31 6.51
CA ALA A 245 25.57 -18.21 6.56
C ALA A 245 26.72 -17.67 7.43
N PHE A 246 27.09 -16.40 7.27
CA PHE A 246 28.15 -15.77 8.07
C PHE A 246 27.81 -15.72 9.56
N VAL A 247 26.57 -15.37 9.89
CA VAL A 247 26.11 -15.34 11.28
C VAL A 247 26.13 -16.74 11.91
N LEU A 248 25.62 -17.76 11.21
CA LEU A 248 25.61 -19.13 11.73
C LEU A 248 27.02 -19.71 11.87
N LEU A 249 27.90 -19.48 10.90
CA LEU A 249 29.30 -19.91 10.98
C LEU A 249 30.06 -19.18 12.08
N HIS A 250 29.75 -17.90 12.32
CA HIS A 250 30.30 -17.14 13.43
C HIS A 250 29.86 -17.72 14.79
N ILE A 251 28.57 -18.02 14.96
CA ILE A 251 28.04 -18.68 16.16
C ILE A 251 28.71 -20.03 16.39
N GLN A 252 28.87 -20.84 15.34
CA GLN A 252 29.56 -22.13 15.43
C GLN A 252 31.03 -21.95 15.83
N SER A 253 31.71 -20.94 15.29
CA SER A 253 33.10 -20.65 15.62
C SER A 253 33.29 -20.24 17.08
N ILE A 254 32.36 -19.45 17.67
CA ILE A 254 32.37 -19.15 19.10
C ILE A 254 32.26 -20.44 19.93
N LYS A 255 31.42 -21.38 19.49
CA LYS A 255 31.16 -22.63 20.23
C LYS A 255 32.34 -23.60 20.18
N GLU A 256 33.03 -23.66 19.05
CA GLU A 256 34.14 -24.59 18.81
C GLU A 256 35.52 -24.01 19.16
N ASP A 257 35.58 -22.76 19.62
CA ASP A 257 36.82 -22.01 19.92
C ASP A 257 37.81 -22.03 18.73
N SER A 258 37.27 -21.93 17.51
CA SER A 258 38.03 -22.08 16.28
C SER A 258 38.65 -20.76 15.82
N GLY A 259 39.94 -20.76 15.44
CA GLY A 259 40.68 -19.55 15.03
C GLY A 259 40.21 -18.87 13.72
N VAL A 260 39.12 -19.35 13.10
CA VAL A 260 38.50 -18.76 11.89
C VAL A 260 37.46 -17.68 12.22
N MET A 261 37.30 -17.39 13.52
CA MET A 261 36.33 -16.48 14.13
C MET A 261 36.29 -15.09 13.46
N LEU A 262 37.46 -14.56 13.10
CA LEU A 262 37.59 -13.23 12.52
C LEU A 262 36.98 -13.11 11.11
N THR A 263 37.05 -14.18 10.30
CA THR A 263 36.58 -14.14 8.90
C THR A 263 35.06 -14.05 8.81
N TRP A 264 34.35 -14.85 9.61
CA TRP A 264 32.88 -14.89 9.62
C TRP A 264 32.27 -13.65 10.26
N LEU A 265 32.93 -13.12 11.30
CA LEU A 265 32.57 -11.85 11.92
C LEU A 265 32.61 -10.71 10.89
N TRP A 266 33.71 -10.53 10.16
CA TRP A 266 33.81 -9.45 9.18
C TRP A 266 32.84 -9.62 8.01
N GLY A 267 32.54 -10.86 7.62
CA GLY A 267 31.46 -11.14 6.66
C GLY A 267 30.10 -10.63 7.16
N THR A 268 29.78 -10.91 8.43
CA THR A 268 28.55 -10.45 9.10
C THR A 268 28.51 -8.92 9.22
N VAL A 269 29.61 -8.29 9.66
CA VAL A 269 29.70 -6.84 9.82
C VAL A 269 29.57 -6.14 8.46
N LEU A 270 30.29 -6.58 7.44
CA LEU A 270 30.28 -5.93 6.11
C LEU A 270 28.90 -6.03 5.45
N THR A 271 28.32 -7.24 5.41
CA THR A 271 26.98 -7.44 4.85
C THR A 271 25.91 -6.73 5.67
N GLY A 272 26.08 -6.65 6.99
CA GLY A 272 25.14 -6.03 7.91
C GLY A 272 25.12 -4.51 7.81
N VAL A 273 26.30 -3.89 7.76
CA VAL A 273 26.43 -2.45 7.52
C VAL A 273 25.88 -2.07 6.15
N GLY A 274 26.17 -2.87 5.10
CA GLY A 274 25.60 -2.65 3.78
C GLY A 274 24.07 -2.71 3.78
N PHE A 275 23.51 -3.65 4.53
CA PHE A 275 22.06 -3.77 4.71
C PHE A 275 21.45 -2.57 5.43
N ILE A 276 22.02 -2.15 6.57
CA ILE A 276 21.55 -0.98 7.33
C ILE A 276 21.58 0.28 6.47
N LEU A 277 22.63 0.48 5.68
CA LEU A 277 22.72 1.63 4.77
C LEU A 277 21.61 1.62 3.72
N LEU A 278 21.35 0.46 3.09
CA LEU A 278 20.28 0.30 2.11
C LEU A 278 18.92 0.67 2.71
N GLU A 279 18.59 0.13 3.89
CA GLU A 279 17.32 0.41 4.56
C GLU A 279 17.20 1.86 5.01
N THR A 280 18.30 2.47 5.46
CA THR A 280 18.32 3.90 5.83
C THR A 280 17.99 4.78 4.62
N PHE A 281 18.59 4.52 3.46
CA PHE A 281 18.28 5.25 2.23
C PHE A 281 16.82 5.03 1.79
N GLN A 282 16.31 3.80 1.91
CA GLN A 282 14.93 3.48 1.59
C GLN A 282 13.93 4.21 2.49
N ALA A 283 14.19 4.23 3.81
CA ALA A 283 13.37 4.96 4.78
C ALA A 283 13.38 6.47 4.52
N ILE A 284 14.54 7.08 4.21
CA ILE A 284 14.64 8.50 3.85
C ILE A 284 13.84 8.80 2.58
N ARG A 285 13.92 7.92 1.58
CA ARG A 285 13.24 8.10 0.29
C ARG A 285 11.72 8.01 0.42
N LEU A 286 11.21 7.03 1.17
CA LEU A 286 9.78 6.73 1.28
C LEU A 286 9.07 7.51 2.39
N LYS A 287 9.79 8.04 3.39
CA LYS A 287 9.25 8.83 4.51
C LYS A 287 8.10 8.08 5.21
N ALA A 288 6.92 8.70 5.33
CA ALA A 288 5.76 8.10 6.00
C ALA A 288 5.28 6.81 5.31
N SER A 289 5.41 6.73 3.98
CA SER A 289 5.01 5.55 3.20
C SER A 289 5.88 4.32 3.50
N TYR A 290 7.07 4.49 4.08
CA TYR A 290 7.90 3.36 4.52
C TYR A 290 7.14 2.44 5.49
N TRP A 291 6.37 3.03 6.40
CA TRP A 291 5.67 2.31 7.46
C TRP A 291 4.35 1.68 7.02
N ALA A 292 3.91 1.93 5.78
CA ALA A 292 2.70 1.33 5.23
C ALA A 292 2.92 -0.15 4.84
N ASP A 293 4.15 -0.56 4.55
CA ASP A 293 4.50 -1.93 4.22
C ASP A 293 5.03 -2.67 5.46
N SER A 294 4.34 -3.74 5.85
CA SER A 294 4.73 -4.59 6.99
C SER A 294 6.13 -5.20 6.85
N TRP A 295 6.62 -5.43 5.63
CA TRP A 295 7.97 -5.97 5.41
C TRP A 295 9.06 -4.97 5.76
N ASN A 296 8.82 -3.67 5.54
CA ASN A 296 9.76 -2.63 5.95
C ASN A 296 9.92 -2.57 7.48
N ILE A 297 8.87 -2.92 8.24
CA ILE A 297 8.97 -3.03 9.71
C ILE A 297 9.90 -4.16 10.12
N ILE A 298 9.80 -5.32 9.43
CA ILE A 298 10.70 -6.47 9.65
C ILE A 298 12.14 -6.10 9.28
N ASP A 299 12.33 -5.38 8.18
CA ASP A 299 13.66 -4.93 7.71
C ASP A 299 14.30 -3.93 8.68
N PHE A 300 13.50 -3.02 9.25
CA PHE A 300 13.93 -2.13 10.32
C PHE A 300 14.33 -2.90 11.59
N ALA A 301 13.55 -3.90 12.00
CA ALA A 301 13.86 -4.76 13.15
C ALA A 301 15.14 -5.59 12.92
N CYS A 302 15.35 -6.11 11.70
CA CYS A 302 16.59 -6.77 11.29
C CYS A 302 17.79 -5.82 11.38
N SER A 303 17.62 -4.57 10.94
CA SER A 303 18.67 -3.54 10.99
C SER A 303 19.08 -3.23 12.43
N LEU A 304 18.10 -3.10 13.34
CA LEU A 304 18.37 -2.91 14.77
C LEU A 304 19.04 -4.13 15.41
N SER A 305 18.66 -5.34 15.01
CA SER A 305 19.27 -6.59 15.49
C SER A 305 20.74 -6.69 15.08
N ILE A 306 21.06 -6.33 13.83
CA ILE A 306 22.44 -6.24 13.35
C ILE A 306 23.24 -5.21 14.13
N ALA A 307 22.71 -3.99 14.30
CA ALA A 307 23.38 -2.96 15.08
C ALA A 307 23.61 -3.40 16.53
N GLY A 308 22.63 -4.08 17.13
CA GLY A 308 22.73 -4.69 18.45
C GLY A 308 23.82 -5.76 18.54
N PHE A 309 23.88 -6.69 17.60
CA PHE A 309 24.93 -7.71 17.52
C PHE A 309 26.33 -7.08 17.42
N ILE A 310 26.50 -6.11 16.53
CA ILE A 310 27.77 -5.38 16.37
C ILE A 310 28.17 -4.71 17.69
N ALA A 311 27.22 -4.01 18.34
CA ALA A 311 27.48 -3.36 19.61
C ALA A 311 27.84 -4.36 20.73
N ILE A 312 27.11 -5.48 20.85
CA ILE A 312 27.35 -6.53 21.85
C ILE A 312 28.74 -7.14 21.68
N HIS A 313 29.13 -7.44 20.45
CA HIS A 313 30.44 -8.01 20.13
C HIS A 313 31.57 -7.04 20.51
N PHE A 314 31.53 -5.79 20.01
CA PHE A 314 32.61 -4.83 20.24
C PHE A 314 32.65 -4.26 21.67
N ALA A 315 31.53 -4.27 22.40
CA ALA A 315 31.49 -3.94 23.82
C ALA A 315 31.99 -5.11 24.70
N GLY A 316 32.18 -6.31 24.15
CA GLY A 316 32.69 -7.46 24.87
C GLY A 316 31.76 -7.96 25.99
N TRP A 317 30.44 -7.91 25.80
CA TRP A 317 29.47 -8.23 26.85
C TRP A 317 29.55 -9.69 27.35
N SER A 318 29.07 -10.65 26.56
CA SER A 318 29.19 -12.08 26.88
C SER A 318 28.98 -12.92 25.63
N SER A 319 29.64 -14.07 25.55
CA SER A 319 29.49 -14.99 24.42
C SER A 319 28.04 -15.48 24.26
N SER A 320 27.29 -15.62 25.36
CA SER A 320 25.87 -15.97 25.31
C SER A 320 25.04 -14.87 24.66
N ALA A 321 25.25 -13.60 25.03
CA ALA A 321 24.53 -12.48 24.44
C ALA A 321 24.85 -12.32 22.95
N GLU A 322 26.12 -12.51 22.58
CA GLU A 322 26.56 -12.48 21.19
C GLU A 322 25.88 -13.57 20.36
N MET A 323 25.90 -14.83 20.83
CA MET A 323 25.21 -15.94 20.18
C MET A 323 23.70 -15.67 20.05
N SER A 324 23.04 -15.23 21.14
CA SER A 324 21.60 -14.92 21.12
C SER A 324 21.27 -13.82 20.11
N SER A 325 22.07 -12.73 20.07
CA SER A 325 21.86 -11.65 19.10
C SER A 325 22.08 -12.10 17.64
N GLY A 326 23.05 -12.99 17.39
CA GLY A 326 23.24 -13.61 16.08
C GLY A 326 22.05 -14.49 15.67
N ILE A 327 21.50 -15.29 16.59
CA ILE A 327 20.31 -16.13 16.33
C ILE A 327 19.12 -15.26 15.90
N VAL A 328 18.92 -14.11 16.55
CA VAL A 328 17.86 -13.16 16.17
C VAL A 328 18.04 -12.66 14.74
N ILE A 329 19.27 -12.34 14.32
CA ILE A 329 19.55 -11.95 12.93
C ILE A 329 19.22 -13.10 11.97
N ALA A 330 19.66 -14.32 12.26
CA ALA A 330 19.41 -15.48 11.40
C ALA A 330 17.90 -15.76 11.24
N LEU A 331 17.12 -15.66 12.33
CA LEU A 331 15.66 -15.82 12.29
C LEU A 331 14.98 -14.69 11.50
N GLY A 332 15.40 -13.43 11.69
CA GLY A 332 14.87 -12.30 10.96
C GLY A 332 15.10 -12.42 9.44
N PHE A 333 16.30 -12.82 9.03
CA PHE A 333 16.61 -13.03 7.61
C PHE A 333 15.95 -14.28 7.03
N ALA A 334 15.71 -15.33 7.83
CA ALA A 334 14.91 -16.47 7.40
C ALA A 334 13.47 -16.04 7.08
N LEU A 335 12.86 -15.19 7.92
CA LEU A 335 11.55 -14.59 7.64
C LEU A 335 11.60 -13.71 6.38
N ARG A 336 12.67 -12.95 6.18
CA ARG A 336 12.84 -12.14 4.97
C ARG A 336 12.96 -12.96 3.69
N LEU A 337 13.65 -14.10 3.73
CA LEU A 337 13.73 -15.02 2.59
C LEU A 337 12.36 -15.57 2.18
N LEU A 338 11.38 -15.61 3.10
CA LEU A 338 9.99 -15.97 2.78
C LEU A 338 9.37 -14.99 1.77
N GLN A 339 9.67 -13.68 1.87
CA GLN A 339 9.23 -12.68 0.89
C GLN A 339 9.84 -12.92 -0.49
N THR A 340 11.08 -13.41 -0.55
CA THR A 340 11.72 -13.79 -1.83
C THR A 340 11.06 -15.04 -2.40
N ALA A 341 10.76 -16.03 -1.54
CA ALA A 341 10.04 -17.24 -1.91
C ALA A 341 8.60 -16.98 -2.38
N SER A 342 7.96 -15.89 -1.90
CA SER A 342 6.59 -15.56 -2.29
C SER A 342 6.44 -15.15 -3.75
N LEU A 343 7.54 -14.85 -4.45
CA LEU A 343 7.55 -14.59 -5.89
C LEU A 343 7.51 -15.86 -6.73
N HIS A 344 7.74 -17.04 -6.13
CA HIS A 344 7.72 -18.30 -6.86
C HIS A 344 6.27 -18.73 -7.16
N PRO A 345 5.89 -19.01 -8.43
CA PRO A 345 4.49 -19.30 -8.78
C PRO A 345 3.84 -20.45 -8.01
N ALA A 346 4.63 -21.47 -7.63
CA ALA A 346 4.12 -22.63 -6.90
C ALA A 346 3.92 -22.41 -5.39
N VAL A 347 4.67 -21.49 -4.77
CA VAL A 347 4.72 -21.32 -3.30
C VAL A 347 4.15 -19.96 -2.87
N GLY A 348 4.19 -18.97 -3.75
CA GLY A 348 3.71 -17.61 -3.51
C GLY A 348 2.27 -17.52 -3.02
N PRO A 349 1.30 -18.10 -3.74
CA PRO A 349 -0.10 -18.07 -3.29
C PRO A 349 -0.31 -18.68 -1.90
N LEU A 350 0.43 -19.74 -1.58
CA LEU A 350 0.38 -20.39 -0.27
C LEU A 350 0.95 -19.47 0.83
N ILE A 351 2.11 -18.86 0.60
CA ILE A 351 2.74 -17.92 1.54
C ILE A 351 1.81 -16.73 1.80
N LEU A 352 1.25 -16.13 0.74
CA LEU A 352 0.33 -14.99 0.88
C LEU A 352 -0.95 -15.37 1.63
N ALA A 353 -1.48 -16.57 1.41
CA ALA A 353 -2.63 -17.06 2.16
C ALA A 353 -2.33 -17.17 3.66
N ILE A 354 -1.18 -17.76 4.02
CA ILE A 354 -0.73 -17.86 5.42
C ILE A 354 -0.57 -16.46 6.04
N LEU A 355 0.07 -15.52 5.34
CA LEU A 355 0.26 -14.16 5.85
C LEU A 355 -1.06 -13.42 6.07
N ARG A 356 -2.07 -13.63 5.21
CA ARG A 356 -3.42 -13.10 5.41
C ARG A 356 -4.08 -13.71 6.65
N MET A 357 -3.97 -15.03 6.82
CA MET A 357 -4.48 -15.71 8.01
C MET A 357 -3.85 -15.19 9.30
N LEU A 358 -2.58 -14.79 9.31
CA LEU A 358 -1.95 -14.19 10.51
C LEU A 358 -2.63 -12.90 10.96
N SER A 359 -3.12 -12.08 10.02
CA SER A 359 -3.90 -10.88 10.37
C SER A 359 -5.19 -11.26 11.10
N ASP A 360 -5.88 -12.29 10.63
CA ASP A 360 -7.10 -12.78 11.27
C ASP A 360 -6.80 -13.39 12.65
N ILE A 361 -5.73 -14.19 12.74
CA ILE A 361 -5.26 -14.82 13.99
C ILE A 361 -4.85 -13.78 15.04
N SER A 362 -4.32 -12.62 14.62
CA SER A 362 -3.84 -11.59 15.55
C SER A 362 -4.92 -11.09 16.52
N ILE A 363 -6.18 -11.07 16.08
CA ILE A 363 -7.33 -10.67 16.91
C ILE A 363 -7.58 -11.72 17.99
N PHE A 364 -7.58 -13.01 17.62
CA PHE A 364 -7.75 -14.11 18.57
C PHE A 364 -6.58 -14.17 19.56
N LEU A 365 -5.35 -13.92 19.10
CA LEU A 365 -4.16 -13.85 19.94
C LEU A 365 -4.28 -12.74 21.00
N PHE A 366 -4.86 -11.59 20.64
CA PHE A 366 -5.08 -10.50 21.61
C PHE A 366 -6.08 -10.90 22.71
N VAL A 367 -7.17 -11.57 22.34
CA VAL A 367 -8.16 -12.10 23.30
C VAL A 367 -7.52 -13.16 24.20
N TYR A 368 -6.72 -14.06 23.64
CA TYR A 368 -5.97 -15.06 24.39
C TYR A 368 -5.00 -14.42 25.39
N LEU A 369 -4.19 -13.44 24.95
CA LEU A 369 -3.24 -12.73 25.81
C LEU A 369 -3.94 -11.99 26.97
N TYR A 370 -5.11 -11.39 26.72
CA TYR A 370 -5.91 -10.76 27.76
C TYR A 370 -6.33 -11.77 28.83
N ILE A 371 -6.89 -12.93 28.42
CA ILE A 371 -7.31 -13.98 29.34
C ILE A 371 -6.10 -14.54 30.10
N LEU A 372 -5.01 -14.83 29.40
CA LEU A 372 -3.76 -15.30 30.00
C LEU A 372 -3.28 -14.33 31.10
N MET A 373 -3.27 -13.03 30.82
CA MET A 373 -2.88 -11.99 31.78
C MET A 373 -3.80 -11.93 33.00
N VAL A 374 -5.12 -11.96 32.78
CA VAL A 374 -6.11 -11.91 33.88
C VAL A 374 -5.96 -13.14 34.78
N PHE A 375 -5.89 -14.34 34.20
CA PHE A 375 -5.72 -15.56 34.97
C PHE A 375 -4.35 -15.61 35.65
N ALA A 376 -3.27 -15.19 35.01
CA ALA A 376 -1.95 -15.10 35.64
C ALA A 376 -1.98 -14.19 36.88
N GLY A 377 -2.70 -13.06 36.81
CA GLY A 377 -2.92 -12.17 37.95
C GLY A 377 -3.66 -12.86 39.10
N MET A 378 -4.76 -13.55 38.79
CA MET A 378 -5.55 -14.30 39.77
C MET A 378 -4.75 -15.43 40.44
N PHE A 379 -4.02 -16.22 39.66
CA PHE A 379 -3.19 -17.31 40.19
C PHE A 379 -2.03 -16.81 41.03
N THR A 380 -1.44 -15.67 40.69
CA THR A 380 -0.38 -15.04 41.50
C THR A 380 -0.94 -14.55 42.83
N LEU A 381 -2.14 -13.96 42.84
CA LEU A 381 -2.82 -13.50 44.06
C LEU A 381 -3.24 -14.66 44.98
N LEU A 382 -3.60 -15.79 44.40
CA LEU A 382 -3.99 -17.02 45.12
C LEU A 382 -2.79 -17.91 45.48
N SER A 383 -1.57 -17.50 45.13
CA SER A 383 -0.36 -18.28 45.41
C SER A 383 -0.05 -18.27 46.92
N SER A 384 0.14 -19.46 47.49
CA SER A 384 0.58 -19.64 48.88
C SER A 384 2.10 -19.93 48.93
N ASP A 385 2.72 -19.90 50.11
CA ASP A 385 4.15 -20.20 50.29
C ASP A 385 4.58 -21.57 49.71
N GLY A 386 3.64 -22.52 49.54
CA GLY A 386 3.88 -23.84 48.93
C GLY A 386 3.98 -23.86 47.39
N ASP A 387 3.62 -22.76 46.71
CA ASP A 387 3.38 -22.72 45.26
C ASP A 387 4.41 -21.92 44.45
N SER A 388 5.57 -21.67 45.06
CA SER A 388 6.66 -20.88 44.48
C SER A 388 7.15 -21.38 43.11
N GLU A 389 6.88 -22.65 42.79
CA GLU A 389 7.32 -23.33 41.57
C GLU A 389 6.54 -22.90 40.32
N TYR A 390 5.20 -22.83 40.39
CA TYR A 390 4.33 -22.57 39.23
C TYR A 390 3.68 -21.18 39.26
N PHE A 391 3.16 -20.78 40.42
CA PHE A 391 2.36 -19.55 40.55
C PHE A 391 2.98 -18.50 41.48
N GLY A 392 4.21 -18.75 41.96
CA GLY A 392 4.88 -17.90 42.95
C GLY A 392 5.19 -16.46 42.51
N ASN A 393 5.15 -16.17 41.21
CA ASN A 393 5.16 -14.81 40.71
C ASN A 393 4.41 -14.73 39.38
N TYR A 394 4.08 -13.50 38.99
CA TYR A 394 3.30 -13.23 37.79
C TYR A 394 3.92 -13.78 36.50
N GLY A 395 5.25 -13.73 36.35
CA GLY A 395 5.93 -14.27 35.18
C GLY A 395 5.86 -15.80 35.10
N LYS A 396 6.05 -16.49 36.24
CA LYS A 396 5.88 -17.95 36.33
C LYS A 396 4.43 -18.36 36.06
N ALA A 397 3.47 -17.66 36.66
CA ALA A 397 2.05 -17.93 36.45
C ALA A 397 1.68 -17.78 34.96
N MET A 398 2.15 -16.72 34.31
CA MET A 398 1.96 -16.53 32.87
C MET A 398 2.58 -17.65 32.05
N LEU A 399 3.81 -18.09 32.37
CA LEU A 399 4.48 -19.18 31.67
C LEU A 399 3.78 -20.53 31.88
N THR A 400 3.40 -20.85 33.11
CA THR A 400 2.66 -22.08 33.43
C THR A 400 1.30 -22.11 32.73
N LEU A 401 0.55 -21.00 32.74
CA LEU A 401 -0.74 -20.92 32.05
C LEU A 401 -0.56 -20.95 30.52
N PHE A 402 0.51 -20.38 29.99
CA PHE A 402 0.81 -20.48 28.56
C PHE A 402 0.98 -21.95 28.13
N TYR A 403 1.79 -22.72 28.86
CA TYR A 403 1.96 -24.16 28.61
C TYR A 403 0.68 -24.96 28.89
N ALA A 404 -0.09 -24.57 29.90
CA ALA A 404 -1.39 -25.18 30.17
C ALA A 404 -2.36 -25.04 28.99
N GLY A 405 -2.37 -23.89 28.31
CA GLY A 405 -3.16 -23.68 27.09
C GLY A 405 -2.73 -24.56 25.92
N LEU A 406 -1.47 -25.01 25.91
CA LEU A 406 -0.92 -25.98 24.94
C LEU A 406 -1.13 -27.45 25.37
N GLY A 407 -1.81 -27.68 26.49
CA GLY A 407 -2.10 -29.02 27.03
C GLY A 407 -1.11 -29.54 28.08
N ASP A 408 -0.09 -28.77 28.45
CA ASP A 408 0.87 -29.14 29.49
C ASP A 408 0.51 -28.50 30.85
N PHE A 409 -0.54 -29.05 31.48
CA PHE A 409 -1.06 -28.56 32.77
C PHE A 409 -1.08 -29.62 33.88
N ASN A 410 -0.74 -30.89 33.58
CA ASN A 410 -0.90 -32.01 34.52
C ASN A 410 -0.14 -31.78 35.82
N ALA A 411 1.13 -31.37 35.75
CA ALA A 411 1.94 -31.16 36.95
C ALA A 411 1.41 -30.03 37.85
N ALA A 412 0.95 -28.93 37.25
CA ALA A 412 0.34 -27.82 37.98
C ALA A 412 -1.02 -28.20 38.59
N LEU A 413 -1.79 -29.04 37.88
CA LEU A 413 -3.07 -29.56 38.33
C LEU A 413 -2.92 -30.55 39.49
N ASP A 414 -2.01 -31.52 39.37
CA ASP A 414 -1.73 -32.52 40.40
C ASP A 414 -1.31 -31.85 41.71
N LYS A 415 -0.42 -30.85 41.64
CA LYS A 415 -0.02 -30.08 42.82
C LYS A 415 -1.16 -29.29 43.45
N ALA A 416 -2.07 -28.73 42.66
CA ALA A 416 -3.26 -28.05 43.18
C ALA A 416 -4.21 -29.04 43.89
N ILE A 417 -4.33 -30.27 43.37
CA ILE A 417 -5.13 -31.34 43.98
C ILE A 417 -4.49 -31.82 45.29
N GLU A 418 -3.18 -32.06 45.30
CA GLU A 418 -2.42 -32.51 46.48
C GLU A 418 -2.43 -31.47 47.61
N SER A 419 -2.43 -30.18 47.27
CA SER A 419 -2.55 -29.08 48.24
C SER A 419 -3.98 -28.82 48.71
N HIS A 420 -4.97 -29.60 48.24
CA HIS A 420 -6.39 -29.44 48.53
C HIS A 420 -6.96 -28.05 48.17
N ASP A 421 -6.36 -27.35 47.20
CA ASP A 421 -6.81 -26.02 46.74
C ASP A 421 -7.88 -26.15 45.64
N THR A 422 -9.12 -26.39 46.09
CA THR A 422 -10.29 -26.55 45.21
C THR A 422 -10.54 -25.36 44.28
N VAL A 423 -10.30 -24.12 44.74
CA VAL A 423 -10.54 -22.91 43.95
C VAL A 423 -9.58 -22.86 42.78
N ARG A 424 -8.31 -23.17 43.04
CA ARG A 424 -7.27 -23.18 42.02
C ARG A 424 -7.46 -24.30 41.00
N THR A 425 -7.81 -25.51 41.44
CA THR A 425 -8.15 -26.63 40.54
C THR A 425 -9.27 -26.23 39.58
N VAL A 426 -10.35 -25.60 40.09
CA VAL A 426 -11.48 -25.15 39.27
C VAL A 426 -11.05 -24.03 38.31
N LEU A 427 -10.29 -23.04 38.78
CA LEU A 427 -9.78 -21.95 37.93
C LEU A 427 -8.88 -22.47 36.81
N LEU A 428 -8.02 -23.45 37.09
CA LEU A 428 -7.13 -24.04 36.09
C LEU A 428 -7.94 -24.76 35.02
N PHE A 429 -8.97 -25.50 35.42
CA PHE A 429 -9.86 -26.18 34.48
C PHE A 429 -10.65 -25.17 33.61
N ILE A 430 -11.19 -24.12 34.23
CA ILE A 430 -11.87 -23.04 33.50
C ILE A 430 -10.92 -22.40 32.49
N TYR A 431 -9.68 -22.09 32.91
CA TYR A 431 -8.68 -21.53 32.02
C TYR A 431 -8.36 -22.45 30.85
N VAL A 432 -8.10 -23.75 31.11
CA VAL A 432 -7.77 -24.71 30.05
C VAL A 432 -8.92 -24.79 29.04
N VAL A 433 -10.16 -24.96 29.50
CA VAL A 433 -11.35 -25.00 28.63
C VAL A 433 -11.48 -23.71 27.81
N LEU A 434 -11.36 -22.55 28.46
CA LEU A 434 -11.49 -21.26 27.79
C LEU A 434 -10.35 -21.04 26.77
N SER A 435 -9.12 -21.42 27.13
CA SER A 435 -7.96 -21.31 26.24
C SER A 435 -8.10 -22.21 25.02
N SER A 436 -8.56 -23.46 25.17
CA SER A 436 -8.79 -24.38 24.06
C SER A 436 -9.97 -24.03 23.16
N ILE A 437 -10.90 -23.17 23.60
CA ILE A 437 -11.99 -22.65 22.76
C ILE A 437 -11.49 -21.49 21.88
N ILE A 438 -10.49 -20.74 22.38
CA ILE A 438 -10.01 -19.51 21.75
C ILE A 438 -8.82 -19.78 20.82
N LEU A 439 -7.94 -20.71 21.21
CA LEU A 439 -6.87 -21.25 20.37
C LEU A 439 -7.43 -22.23 19.35
#